data_AF-A0A378WW02-F1
#
_entry.id   AF-A0A378WW02-F1
#
_cell.length_a   1.000
_cell.length_b   1.000
_cell.length_c   1.000
_cell.angle_alpha   90.00
_cell.angle_beta   90.00
_cell.angle_gamma   90.00
#
_symmetry.space_group_name_H-M   'P 1'
#
loop_
_entity.id
_entity.type
_entity.pdbx_description
1 polymer ?
#
loop_
_entity_poly.entity_id
_entity_poly.type
_entity_poly.pdbx_seq_one_letter_code
_entity_poly.pdbx_strand_id
1 'polypeptide(L)'
;MRTYYVIALLLAATLTACSTENHSSTMTTTPPPQITSPSETSTPPPIRTDVRLPENGDLRRSIDTVSVNCTGIEETKVQTASVFDTAAGRFVGLPAPPVPAGAELIDYFCAIAGSGKDIRVVYLTTIRTPASGLTAEKTESSITSFTPGATSPTAQVPWPAGTINARQLDKLYPTKAGLLVTGSGLAMMFDNRTLALKWQNDFRPDYVSNDAIAHRTGQGVSFLSAETGRDIGHFDGGDLIRESSGHVMENIPQGLRDGFLLQHNNYPDASIWYFDSRTNQLAGPLADGGFVTATSMDGDNVLIYGSGVPAALLRVYNLATHRFLVDKTGADAQGLNVDAAFLAGRYLYLRSQKDGNSVVDIETNRKLAGSWSLLPMDTLNDWRLVIDGSTVTNDYSKCFDFAMDYVCYEKGRLVRTANGSYPGPWY
;
A
#
# COMPACT_ATOMS: atom_id res chain seq x y z
N MET A 1 0.62 -53.52 -19.93
CA MET A 1 0.39 -53.33 -21.38
C MET A 1 -0.70 -52.28 -21.55
N ARG A 2 -0.33 -51.03 -21.84
CA ARG A 2 -1.25 -49.95 -22.17
C ARG A 2 -0.71 -49.27 -23.43
N THR A 3 -1.52 -49.30 -24.47
CA THR A 3 -1.19 -48.85 -25.83
C THR A 3 -1.44 -47.35 -25.93
N TYR A 4 -0.42 -46.60 -26.33
CA TYR A 4 -0.51 -45.17 -26.68
C TYR A 4 -0.89 -45.04 -28.15
N TYR A 5 -1.90 -44.21 -28.46
CA TYR A 5 -2.15 -43.72 -29.82
C TYR A 5 -1.51 -42.34 -29.96
N VAL A 6 -0.51 -42.25 -30.84
CA VAL A 6 0.08 -40.99 -31.29
C VAL A 6 -0.59 -40.64 -32.61
N ILE A 7 -1.30 -39.51 -32.67
CA ILE A 7 -1.82 -38.94 -33.91
C ILE A 7 -0.83 -37.88 -34.37
N ALA A 8 -0.11 -38.17 -35.46
CA ALA A 8 0.75 -37.24 -36.16
C ALA A 8 -0.07 -36.48 -37.22
N LEU A 9 -0.12 -35.15 -37.10
CA LEU A 9 -0.78 -34.27 -38.08
C LEU A 9 0.31 -33.61 -38.95
N LEU A 10 0.37 -34.03 -40.21
CA LEU A 10 1.16 -33.41 -41.27
C LEU A 10 0.41 -32.18 -41.80
N LEU A 11 1.00 -30.99 -41.67
CA LEU A 11 0.59 -29.79 -42.41
C LEU A 11 1.53 -29.58 -43.59
N ALA A 12 0.96 -29.67 -44.80
CA ALA A 12 1.63 -29.37 -46.05
C ALA A 12 1.66 -27.86 -46.30
N ALA A 13 2.86 -27.31 -46.50
CA ALA A 13 3.07 -25.95 -46.96
C ALA A 13 2.86 -25.87 -48.48
N THR A 14 2.02 -24.95 -48.94
CA THR A 14 1.92 -24.56 -50.36
C THR A 14 2.51 -23.16 -50.51
N LEU A 15 3.57 -23.07 -51.32
CA LEU A 15 4.18 -21.83 -51.77
C LEU A 15 3.44 -21.37 -53.03
N THR A 16 2.91 -20.16 -53.02
CA THR A 16 2.46 -19.47 -54.24
C THR A 16 3.15 -18.12 -54.32
N ALA A 17 4.09 -18.02 -55.26
CA ALA A 17 4.77 -16.78 -55.63
C ALA A 17 3.88 -16.01 -56.63
N CYS A 18 3.70 -14.71 -56.41
CA CYS A 18 3.27 -13.79 -57.44
C CYS A 18 4.11 -12.51 -57.35
N SER A 19 4.84 -12.26 -58.44
CA SER A 19 5.62 -11.06 -58.71
C SER A 19 4.70 -9.86 -58.92
N THR A 20 5.07 -8.70 -58.37
CA THR A 20 4.50 -7.42 -58.78
C THR A 20 5.61 -6.40 -59.04
N GLU A 21 5.41 -5.67 -60.12
CA GLU A 21 6.32 -4.77 -60.81
C GLU A 21 6.66 -3.50 -60.00
N ASN A 22 7.93 -3.11 -60.03
CA ASN A 22 8.40 -1.82 -59.52
C ASN A 22 8.15 -0.71 -60.56
N HIS A 23 7.14 0.12 -60.33
CA HIS A 23 7.02 1.44 -60.96
C HIS A 23 7.68 2.51 -60.08
N SER A 24 8.85 3.00 -60.49
CA SER A 24 9.48 4.20 -59.94
C SER A 24 8.62 5.43 -60.25
N SER A 25 8.05 6.02 -59.21
CA SER A 25 7.38 7.33 -59.26
C SER A 25 8.18 8.30 -58.39
N THR A 26 8.92 9.20 -59.01
CA THR A 26 9.62 10.30 -58.33
C THR A 26 8.57 11.32 -57.85
N MET A 27 8.25 11.32 -56.55
CA MET A 27 7.46 12.39 -55.93
C MET A 27 8.40 13.41 -55.31
N THR A 28 8.32 14.65 -55.81
CA THR A 28 8.90 15.83 -55.19
C THR A 28 8.04 16.21 -53.99
N THR A 29 8.53 15.92 -52.77
CA THR A 29 7.85 16.26 -51.51
C THR A 29 8.17 17.70 -51.11
N THR A 30 7.18 18.57 -51.26
CA THR A 30 7.13 19.87 -50.59
C THR A 30 6.92 19.65 -49.08
N PRO A 31 7.70 20.27 -48.19
CA PRO A 31 7.51 20.11 -46.74
C PRO A 31 6.13 20.67 -46.33
N PRO A 32 5.32 19.90 -45.56
CA PRO A 32 4.05 20.40 -45.05
C PRO A 32 4.29 21.54 -44.04
N PRO A 33 3.38 22.53 -43.95
CA PRO A 33 3.48 23.61 -42.97
C PRO A 33 3.53 23.04 -41.56
N GLN A 34 4.53 23.48 -40.78
CA GLN A 34 4.67 23.22 -39.36
C GLN A 34 3.41 23.71 -38.63
N ILE A 35 2.51 22.78 -38.29
CA ILE A 35 1.42 23.04 -37.36
C ILE A 35 2.04 23.13 -35.97
N THR A 36 2.27 24.35 -35.51
CA THR A 36 2.59 24.65 -34.12
C THR A 36 1.32 24.41 -33.31
N SER A 37 1.21 23.23 -32.71
CA SER A 37 0.18 22.97 -31.70
C SER A 37 0.35 23.97 -30.55
N PRO A 38 -0.71 24.69 -30.15
CA PRO A 38 -0.64 25.55 -28.97
C PRO A 38 -0.33 24.66 -27.77
N SER A 39 0.77 24.96 -27.09
CA SER A 39 1.05 24.40 -25.77
C SER A 39 0.06 25.07 -24.81
N GLU A 40 -1.08 24.43 -24.57
CA GLU A 40 -2.00 24.85 -23.51
C GLU A 40 -1.31 24.59 -22.17
N THR A 41 -0.63 25.62 -21.68
CA THR A 41 -0.12 25.65 -20.30
C THR A 41 -1.32 25.83 -19.37
N SER A 42 -2.04 24.74 -19.11
CA SER A 42 -3.13 24.69 -18.13
C SER A 42 -2.53 24.94 -16.75
N THR A 43 -2.77 26.11 -16.17
CA THR A 43 -2.36 26.39 -14.79
C THR A 43 -3.15 25.47 -13.85
N PRO A 44 -2.49 24.66 -13.01
CA PRO A 44 -3.19 23.72 -12.14
C PRO A 44 -4.12 24.46 -11.17
N PRO A 45 -5.29 23.89 -10.83
CA PRO A 45 -6.21 24.52 -9.90
C PRO A 45 -5.54 24.69 -8.52
N PRO A 46 -5.75 25.83 -7.83
CA PRO A 46 -5.14 26.07 -6.53
C PRO A 46 -5.65 25.08 -5.47
N ILE A 47 -4.74 24.58 -4.62
CA ILE A 47 -5.09 23.76 -3.45
C ILE A 47 -5.88 24.62 -2.46
N ARG A 48 -7.12 24.23 -2.18
CA ARG A 48 -8.05 25.03 -1.35
C ARG A 48 -7.92 24.78 0.15
N THR A 49 -7.34 23.65 0.55
CA THR A 49 -7.22 23.27 1.96
C THR A 49 -6.03 22.35 2.13
N ASP A 50 -5.08 22.75 2.97
CA ASP A 50 -3.97 21.94 3.41
C ASP A 50 -3.83 21.92 4.94
N VAL A 51 -3.35 20.81 5.46
CA VAL A 51 -3.09 20.59 6.89
C VAL A 51 -1.69 20.04 7.02
N ARG A 52 -0.81 20.74 7.73
CA ARG A 52 0.55 20.24 7.99
C ARG A 52 0.49 19.03 8.92
N LEU A 53 1.31 18.02 8.64
CA LEU A 53 1.52 16.95 9.60
C LEU A 53 2.18 17.51 10.87
N PRO A 54 1.86 16.97 12.06
CA PRO A 54 2.53 17.39 13.29
C PRO A 54 4.05 17.22 13.22
N GLU A 55 4.77 18.22 13.72
CA GLU A 55 6.24 18.26 13.72
C GLU A 55 6.83 17.22 14.67
N ASN A 56 6.16 17.00 15.81
CA ASN A 56 6.61 16.11 16.88
C ASN A 56 5.69 14.89 17.01
N GLY A 57 6.27 13.80 17.52
CA GLY A 57 5.57 12.54 17.79
C GLY A 57 5.70 11.53 16.66
N ASP A 58 5.32 10.29 16.99
CA ASP A 58 5.44 9.15 16.09
C ASP A 58 4.25 9.10 15.14
N LEU A 59 4.50 9.45 13.89
CA LEU A 59 3.51 9.43 12.82
C LEU A 59 3.32 8.01 12.31
N ARG A 60 2.09 7.50 12.37
CA ARG A 60 1.73 6.22 11.80
C ARG A 60 0.61 6.34 10.78
N ARG A 61 0.71 5.53 9.73
CA ARG A 61 -0.37 5.31 8.77
C ARG A 61 -1.36 4.29 9.33
N SER A 62 -2.63 4.57 9.16
CA SER A 62 -3.73 3.63 9.39
C SER A 62 -4.75 3.79 8.29
N ILE A 63 -5.68 2.87 8.11
CA ILE A 63 -6.58 2.86 6.95
C ILE A 63 -7.30 4.21 6.82
N ASP A 64 -7.10 4.86 5.66
CA ASP A 64 -7.65 6.16 5.32
C ASP A 64 -7.32 7.32 6.27
N THR A 65 -6.34 7.18 7.17
CA THR A 65 -5.96 8.25 8.12
C THR A 65 -4.48 8.17 8.54
N VAL A 66 -4.02 9.18 9.26
CA VAL A 66 -2.70 9.24 9.88
C VAL A 66 -2.89 9.61 11.34
N SER A 67 -2.08 9.01 12.21
CA SER A 67 -2.10 9.26 13.64
C SER A 67 -0.74 9.68 14.18
N VAL A 68 -0.76 10.25 15.37
CA VAL A 68 0.43 10.65 16.12
C VAL A 68 0.38 9.97 17.48
N ASN A 69 1.48 9.33 17.87
CA ASN A 69 1.67 8.66 19.17
C ASN A 69 0.64 7.55 19.48
N CYS A 70 -0.03 7.02 18.45
CA CYS A 70 -0.80 5.77 18.58
C CYS A 70 0.13 4.62 18.19
N THR A 71 1.02 4.26 19.11
CA THR A 71 2.02 3.21 18.93
C THR A 71 1.51 1.90 19.55
N GLY A 72 1.88 0.79 18.91
CA GLY A 72 1.48 -0.56 19.31
C GLY A 72 2.53 -1.28 20.15
N ILE A 73 3.26 -0.59 21.02
CA ILE A 73 4.34 -1.21 21.79
C ILE A 73 4.20 -0.81 23.25
N GLU A 74 4.27 -1.82 24.11
CA GLU A 74 4.18 -1.83 25.56
C GLU A 74 4.73 -0.56 26.23
N GLU A 75 3.84 0.33 26.66
CA GLU A 75 4.22 1.40 27.59
C GLU A 75 3.35 1.40 28.84
N THR A 76 3.86 1.99 29.91
CA THR A 76 3.17 2.05 31.21
C THR A 76 2.30 3.30 31.35
N LYS A 77 2.24 4.14 30.32
CA LYS A 77 1.50 5.40 30.32
C LYS A 77 0.91 5.68 28.94
N VAL A 78 -0.40 5.88 28.88
CA VAL A 78 -1.06 6.33 27.65
C VAL A 78 -0.51 7.69 27.24
N GLN A 79 0.09 7.76 26.04
CA GLN A 79 0.54 9.01 25.47
C GLN A 79 -0.63 9.86 25.00
N THR A 80 -0.41 11.17 24.93
CA THR A 80 -1.33 12.06 24.21
C THR A 80 -1.20 11.76 22.73
N ALA A 81 -2.22 11.09 22.19
CA ALA A 81 -2.30 10.70 20.80
C ALA A 81 -3.32 11.56 20.04
N SER A 82 -3.19 11.62 18.73
CA SER A 82 -4.16 12.28 17.85
C SER A 82 -4.35 11.48 16.56
N VAL A 83 -5.50 11.65 15.91
CA VAL A 83 -5.79 11.07 14.60
C VAL A 83 -6.29 12.16 13.67
N PHE A 84 -5.95 12.06 12.39
CA PHE A 84 -6.48 12.94 11.38
C PHE A 84 -7.92 12.55 11.04
N ASP A 85 -8.88 13.36 11.47
CA ASP A 85 -10.27 13.22 11.07
C ASP A 85 -10.42 13.75 9.63
N THR A 86 -10.52 12.84 8.67
CA THR A 86 -10.64 13.18 7.24
C THR A 86 -11.93 13.92 6.90
N ALA A 87 -12.99 13.76 7.69
CA ALA A 87 -14.24 14.48 7.48
C ALA A 87 -14.11 15.93 7.98
N ALA A 88 -13.49 16.13 9.15
CA ALA A 88 -13.27 17.46 9.73
C ALA A 88 -12.06 18.20 9.13
N GLY A 89 -11.13 17.48 8.48
CA GLY A 89 -9.90 18.05 7.93
C GLY A 89 -8.97 18.61 8.99
N ARG A 90 -8.83 17.91 10.13
CA ARG A 90 -7.95 18.33 11.23
C ARG A 90 -7.56 17.14 12.11
N PHE A 91 -6.45 17.27 12.82
CA PHE A 91 -6.11 16.34 13.90
C PHE A 91 -7.05 16.55 15.09
N VAL A 92 -7.58 15.45 15.61
CA VAL A 92 -8.39 15.42 16.83
C VAL A 92 -7.66 14.60 17.89
N GLY A 93 -7.66 15.08 19.12
CA GLY A 93 -7.07 14.36 20.24
C GLY A 93 -7.80 13.05 20.51
N LEU A 94 -7.05 12.02 20.88
CA LEU A 94 -7.59 10.72 21.27
C LEU A 94 -7.80 10.71 22.79
N PRO A 95 -8.96 10.23 23.26
CA PRO A 95 -9.19 10.00 24.67
C PRO A 95 -8.29 8.86 25.17
N ALA A 96 -7.79 8.97 26.40
CA ALA A 96 -7.12 7.87 27.05
C ALA A 96 -8.15 6.86 27.59
N PRO A 97 -7.90 5.54 27.49
CA PRO A 97 -8.72 4.55 28.16
C PRO A 97 -8.72 4.78 29.68
N PRO A 98 -9.88 4.66 30.36
CA PRO A 98 -9.96 4.90 31.79
C PRO A 98 -9.20 3.82 32.56
N VAL A 99 -8.33 4.23 33.48
CA VAL A 99 -7.70 3.34 34.47
C VAL A 99 -8.47 3.46 35.78
N PRO A 100 -9.08 2.37 36.30
CA PRO A 100 -9.82 2.41 37.55
C PRO A 100 -8.98 2.94 38.72
N ALA A 101 -9.61 3.64 39.67
CA ALA A 101 -8.91 4.12 40.85
C ALA A 101 -8.29 2.97 41.65
N GLY A 102 -7.00 3.10 41.99
CA GLY A 102 -6.24 2.06 42.68
C GLY A 102 -5.67 0.97 41.76
N ALA A 103 -5.92 1.02 40.45
CA ALA A 103 -5.25 0.18 39.47
C ALA A 103 -4.12 0.95 38.76
N GLU A 104 -3.18 0.19 38.20
CA GLU A 104 -2.03 0.69 37.45
C GLU A 104 -2.11 0.15 36.02
N LEU A 105 -1.87 1.01 35.02
CA LEU A 105 -1.68 0.54 33.64
C LEU A 105 -0.28 -0.08 33.55
N ILE A 106 -0.23 -1.37 33.22
CA ILE A 106 1.04 -2.10 33.10
C ILE A 106 1.39 -2.44 31.66
N ASP A 107 0.44 -2.32 30.74
CA ASP A 107 0.64 -2.52 29.32
C ASP A 107 -0.48 -1.84 28.52
N TYR A 108 -0.15 -1.30 27.34
CA TYR A 108 -1.17 -0.91 26.37
C TYR A 108 -0.66 -0.98 24.93
N PHE A 109 -1.60 -1.19 24.03
CA PHE A 109 -1.42 -1.09 22.60
C PHE A 109 -2.47 -0.12 22.02
N CYS A 110 -2.08 0.68 21.03
CA CYS A 110 -2.98 1.53 20.27
C CYS A 110 -2.95 1.14 18.79
N ALA A 111 -4.13 1.03 18.17
CA ALA A 111 -4.29 0.85 16.74
C ALA A 111 -5.52 1.61 16.23
N ILE A 112 -5.54 1.96 14.94
CA ILE A 112 -6.69 2.62 14.32
C ILE A 112 -7.22 1.75 13.19
N ALA A 113 -8.38 1.13 13.42
CA ALA A 113 -9.02 0.19 12.51
C ALA A 113 -10.31 0.77 11.91
N GLY A 114 -10.84 0.10 10.87
CA GLY A 114 -11.97 0.59 10.10
C GLY A 114 -11.57 1.49 8.93
N SER A 115 -12.54 2.09 8.26
CA SER A 115 -12.31 2.99 7.11
C SER A 115 -13.37 4.08 7.04
N GLY A 116 -13.07 5.19 6.36
CA GLY A 116 -13.97 6.32 6.21
C GLY A 116 -14.60 6.79 7.54
N LYS A 117 -15.93 6.76 7.64
CA LYS A 117 -16.69 7.16 8.85
C LYS A 117 -16.69 6.10 9.96
N ASP A 118 -16.27 4.88 9.64
CA ASP A 118 -16.20 3.75 10.56
C ASP A 118 -14.83 3.58 11.21
N ILE A 119 -13.93 4.56 11.04
CA ILE A 119 -12.66 4.58 11.75
C ILE A 119 -12.90 4.55 13.27
N ARG A 120 -12.14 3.71 13.96
CA ARG A 120 -12.13 3.56 15.40
C ARG A 120 -10.69 3.53 15.90
N VAL A 121 -10.47 4.22 17.00
CA VAL A 121 -9.23 4.13 17.77
C VAL A 121 -9.44 3.03 18.78
N VAL A 122 -8.64 1.99 18.73
CA VAL A 122 -8.77 0.81 19.58
C VAL A 122 -7.55 0.72 20.48
N TYR A 123 -7.81 0.66 21.77
CA TYR A 123 -6.84 0.39 22.81
C TYR A 123 -7.02 -1.03 23.31
N LEU A 124 -5.93 -1.78 23.38
CA LEU A 124 -5.86 -2.95 24.25
C LEU A 124 -5.05 -2.54 25.47
N THR A 125 -5.64 -2.62 26.65
CA THR A 125 -4.98 -2.23 27.90
C THR A 125 -4.91 -3.41 28.84
N THR A 126 -3.80 -3.57 29.54
CA THR A 126 -3.68 -4.45 30.70
C THR A 126 -3.42 -3.63 31.95
N ILE A 127 -4.27 -3.79 32.94
CA ILE A 127 -4.17 -3.12 34.24
C ILE A 127 -3.84 -4.14 35.34
N ARG A 128 -3.09 -3.68 36.34
CA ARG A 128 -2.82 -4.40 37.57
C ARG A 128 -3.50 -3.69 38.73
N THR A 129 -4.29 -4.42 39.49
CA THR A 129 -4.77 -3.97 40.81
C THR A 129 -3.87 -4.58 41.87
N PRO A 130 -3.05 -3.78 42.59
CA PRO A 130 -2.17 -4.29 43.63
C PRO A 130 -2.94 -5.02 44.74
N ALA A 131 -2.28 -5.96 45.41
CA ALA A 131 -2.86 -6.65 46.56
C ALA A 131 -3.19 -5.65 47.68
N SER A 132 -4.33 -5.84 48.36
CA SER A 132 -4.75 -5.01 49.50
C SER A 132 -5.54 -5.82 50.52
N GLY A 133 -5.04 -5.87 51.76
CA GLY A 133 -5.60 -6.70 52.83
C GLY A 133 -5.54 -8.19 52.47
N LEU A 134 -6.70 -8.85 52.46
CA LEU A 134 -6.85 -10.26 52.06
C LEU A 134 -7.19 -10.43 50.56
N THR A 135 -7.21 -9.34 49.79
CA THR A 135 -7.46 -9.37 48.35
C THR A 135 -6.14 -9.53 47.62
N ALA A 136 -6.00 -10.61 46.85
CA ALA A 136 -4.82 -10.88 46.06
C ALA A 136 -4.66 -9.85 44.92
N GLU A 137 -3.41 -9.69 44.44
CA GLU A 137 -3.13 -8.94 43.23
C GLU A 137 -3.89 -9.55 42.03
N LYS A 138 -4.41 -8.68 41.16
CA LYS A 138 -5.17 -9.10 39.97
C LYS A 138 -4.70 -8.34 38.75
N THR A 139 -4.56 -9.05 37.63
CA THR A 139 -4.30 -8.46 36.32
C THR A 139 -5.50 -8.68 35.41
N GLU A 140 -5.92 -7.65 34.70
CA GLU A 140 -7.05 -7.72 33.76
C GLU A 140 -6.69 -7.00 32.46
N SER A 141 -7.10 -7.59 31.34
CA SER A 141 -6.95 -6.98 30.02
C SER A 141 -8.31 -6.67 29.42
N SER A 142 -8.42 -5.57 28.68
CA SER A 142 -9.64 -5.16 28.01
C SER A 142 -9.35 -4.45 26.70
N ILE A 143 -10.29 -4.57 25.76
CA ILE A 143 -10.27 -3.84 24.49
C ILE A 143 -11.28 -2.71 24.61
N THR A 144 -10.85 -1.49 24.31
CA THR A 144 -11.67 -0.27 24.37
C THR A 144 -11.57 0.45 23.04
N SER A 145 -12.70 0.86 22.46
CA SER A 145 -12.71 1.63 21.22
C SER A 145 -13.34 3.00 21.38
N PHE A 146 -12.89 3.93 20.56
CA PHE A 146 -13.38 5.30 20.50
C PHE A 146 -13.63 5.70 19.05
N THR A 147 -14.64 6.55 18.84
CA THR A 147 -14.71 7.34 17.62
C THR A 147 -13.76 8.54 17.72
N PRO A 148 -13.13 8.98 16.62
CA PRO A 148 -12.28 10.18 16.63
C PRO A 148 -13.01 11.38 17.25
N GLY A 149 -12.37 12.02 18.25
CA GLY A 149 -12.93 13.16 18.97
C GLY A 149 -13.96 12.85 20.05
N ALA A 150 -14.29 11.58 20.30
CA ALA A 150 -15.15 11.20 21.42
C ALA A 150 -14.46 11.41 22.78
N THR A 151 -15.25 11.72 23.80
CA THR A 151 -14.79 11.86 25.19
C THR A 151 -15.03 10.60 26.04
N SER A 152 -15.74 9.61 25.50
CA SER A 152 -16.06 8.35 26.18
C SER A 152 -15.95 7.17 25.23
N PRO A 153 -15.67 5.95 25.73
CA PRO A 153 -15.62 4.75 24.91
C PRO A 153 -16.92 4.55 24.12
N THR A 154 -16.76 4.13 22.86
CA THR A 154 -17.88 3.68 22.00
C THR A 154 -18.20 2.21 22.23
N ALA A 155 -17.19 1.40 22.55
CA ALA A 155 -17.34 0.05 23.06
C ALA A 155 -16.18 -0.28 24.01
N GLN A 156 -16.44 -1.19 24.96
CA GLN A 156 -15.42 -1.75 25.83
C GLN A 156 -15.81 -3.19 26.17
N VAL A 157 -14.89 -4.13 26.00
CA VAL A 157 -15.09 -5.54 26.30
C VAL A 157 -13.88 -6.10 27.05
N PRO A 158 -14.07 -7.06 27.98
CA PRO A 158 -12.96 -7.78 28.57
C PRO A 158 -12.22 -8.59 27.49
N TRP A 159 -10.92 -8.78 27.67
CA TRP A 159 -10.16 -9.69 26.82
C TRP A 159 -10.74 -11.11 26.93
N PRO A 160 -10.96 -11.83 25.81
CA PRO A 160 -11.63 -13.13 25.86
C PRO A 160 -10.85 -14.15 26.70
N ALA A 161 -11.54 -14.77 27.67
CA ALA A 161 -10.95 -15.85 28.46
C ALA A 161 -10.61 -17.07 27.60
N GLY A 162 -9.55 -17.79 27.95
CA GLY A 162 -9.12 -19.01 27.25
C GLY A 162 -8.42 -18.75 25.90
N THR A 163 -8.10 -17.50 25.58
CA THR A 163 -7.28 -17.13 24.42
C THR A 163 -5.82 -16.87 24.81
N ILE A 164 -4.97 -16.49 23.86
CA ILE A 164 -3.60 -16.02 24.15
C ILE A 164 -3.64 -14.90 25.19
N ASN A 165 -2.65 -14.87 26.08
CA ASN A 165 -2.53 -13.78 27.03
C ASN A 165 -2.32 -12.46 26.25
N ALA A 166 -3.04 -11.40 26.63
CA ALA A 166 -2.89 -10.09 25.99
C ALA A 166 -1.47 -9.51 26.09
N ARG A 167 -0.65 -10.00 27.01
CA ARG A 167 0.78 -9.67 27.16
C ARG A 167 1.72 -10.56 26.33
N GLN A 168 1.17 -11.54 25.60
CA GLN A 168 1.91 -12.44 24.70
C GLN A 168 1.58 -12.12 23.23
N LEU A 169 1.08 -10.90 22.99
CA LEU A 169 0.78 -10.44 21.66
C LEU A 169 2.06 -10.02 20.96
N ASP A 170 2.19 -10.42 19.72
CA ASP A 170 3.30 -10.02 18.87
C ASP A 170 3.01 -8.68 18.19
N LYS A 171 1.80 -8.57 17.60
CA LYS A 171 1.41 -7.44 16.75
C LYS A 171 -0.10 -7.22 16.72
N LEU A 172 -0.47 -5.97 16.48
CA LEU A 172 -1.81 -5.53 16.11
C LEU A 172 -1.81 -5.05 14.67
N TYR A 173 -2.73 -5.55 13.86
CA TYR A 173 -2.93 -5.08 12.48
C TYR A 173 -4.33 -4.47 12.33
N PRO A 174 -4.42 -3.17 12.00
CA PRO A 174 -5.69 -2.56 11.66
C PRO A 174 -6.17 -3.04 10.28
N THR A 175 -7.45 -3.40 10.19
CA THR A 175 -8.12 -3.79 8.94
C THR A 175 -9.42 -3.00 8.76
N LYS A 176 -10.00 -2.98 7.56
CA LYS A 176 -11.31 -2.35 7.28
C LYS A 176 -12.41 -2.99 8.12
N ALA A 177 -12.30 -4.29 8.39
CA ALA A 177 -13.29 -5.08 9.11
C ALA A 177 -13.13 -5.00 10.65
N GLY A 178 -11.97 -4.60 11.14
CA GLY A 178 -11.68 -4.59 12.56
C GLY A 178 -10.21 -4.75 12.90
N LEU A 179 -9.93 -5.24 14.09
CA LEU A 179 -8.58 -5.38 14.62
C LEU A 179 -8.14 -6.84 14.54
N LEU A 180 -7.11 -7.12 13.74
CA LEU A 180 -6.42 -8.40 13.78
C LEU A 180 -5.37 -8.35 14.88
N VAL A 181 -5.40 -9.33 15.76
CA VAL A 181 -4.43 -9.53 16.83
C VAL A 181 -3.67 -10.82 16.58
N THR A 182 -2.35 -10.79 16.71
CA THR A 182 -1.51 -11.97 16.53
C THR A 182 -0.61 -12.19 17.73
N GLY A 183 -0.39 -13.45 18.11
CA GLY A 183 0.57 -13.82 19.14
C GLY A 183 0.65 -15.33 19.31
N SER A 184 1.84 -15.85 19.61
CA SER A 184 2.05 -17.28 19.87
C SER A 184 1.56 -18.21 18.74
N GLY A 185 1.63 -17.76 17.49
CA GLY A 185 1.17 -18.52 16.31
C GLY A 185 -0.35 -18.52 16.10
N LEU A 186 -1.09 -17.70 16.87
CA LEU A 186 -2.52 -17.50 16.75
C LEU A 186 -2.83 -16.17 16.05
N ALA A 187 -3.90 -16.14 15.26
CA ALA A 187 -4.51 -14.94 14.71
C ALA A 187 -5.98 -14.84 15.16
N MET A 188 -6.38 -13.68 15.68
CA MET A 188 -7.74 -13.39 16.15
C MET A 188 -8.24 -12.09 15.55
N MET A 189 -9.47 -12.07 15.05
CA MET A 189 -10.09 -10.86 14.52
C MET A 189 -11.22 -10.38 15.41
N PHE A 190 -11.18 -9.12 15.78
CA PHE A 190 -12.22 -8.45 16.56
C PHE A 190 -13.00 -7.47 15.70
N ASP A 191 -14.32 -7.48 15.83
CA ASP A 191 -15.20 -6.53 15.14
C ASP A 191 -14.90 -5.08 15.54
N ASN A 192 -14.82 -4.17 14.58
CA ASN A 192 -14.41 -2.80 14.88
C ASN A 192 -15.38 -2.02 15.78
N ARG A 193 -16.67 -2.35 15.74
CA ARG A 193 -17.73 -1.59 16.43
C ARG A 193 -18.06 -2.19 17.78
N THR A 194 -18.22 -3.50 17.82
CA THR A 194 -18.66 -4.25 19.01
C THR A 194 -17.49 -4.82 19.81
N LEU A 195 -16.30 -4.92 19.21
CA LEU A 195 -15.12 -5.57 19.77
C LEU A 195 -15.33 -7.05 20.09
N ALA A 196 -16.40 -7.67 19.56
CA ALA A 196 -16.60 -9.10 19.69
C ALA A 196 -15.56 -9.86 18.86
N LEU A 197 -15.04 -10.97 19.41
CA LEU A 197 -14.19 -11.91 18.66
C LEU A 197 -15.03 -12.51 17.52
N LYS A 198 -14.64 -12.25 16.27
CA LYS A 198 -15.32 -12.75 15.06
C LYS A 198 -14.85 -14.15 14.70
N TRP A 199 -13.54 -14.33 14.68
CA TRP A 199 -12.91 -15.61 14.33
C TRP A 199 -11.51 -15.68 14.94
N GLN A 200 -11.03 -16.91 15.08
CA GLN A 200 -9.70 -17.26 15.57
C GLN A 200 -9.18 -18.44 14.75
N ASN A 201 -7.92 -18.38 14.32
CA ASN A 201 -7.26 -19.44 13.57
C ASN A 201 -5.81 -19.65 14.06
N ASP A 202 -5.32 -20.87 13.89
CA ASP A 202 -3.96 -21.28 14.29
C ASP A 202 -2.97 -21.07 13.14
N PHE A 203 -2.66 -19.81 12.84
CA PHE A 203 -1.58 -19.45 11.92
C PHE A 203 -0.94 -18.11 12.31
N ARG A 204 0.28 -17.90 11.83
CA ARG A 204 0.97 -16.61 11.93
C ARG A 204 0.88 -15.86 10.60
N PRO A 205 0.26 -14.68 10.55
CA PRO A 205 0.29 -13.82 9.38
C PRO A 205 1.73 -13.44 9.00
N ASP A 206 2.07 -13.52 7.73
CA ASP A 206 3.28 -12.91 7.19
C ASP A 206 3.01 -11.43 6.85
N TYR A 207 1.89 -11.14 6.17
CA TYR A 207 1.44 -9.79 5.85
C TYR A 207 -0.06 -9.63 6.00
N VAL A 208 -0.48 -8.39 6.26
CA VAL A 208 -1.89 -8.01 6.40
C VAL A 208 -2.12 -6.78 5.56
N SER A 209 -3.03 -6.87 4.59
CA SER A 209 -3.55 -5.73 3.84
C SER A 209 -4.80 -5.18 4.55
N ASN A 210 -5.49 -4.20 3.96
CA ASN A 210 -6.67 -3.64 4.60
C ASN A 210 -7.83 -4.63 4.77
N ASP A 211 -7.94 -5.65 3.91
CA ASP A 211 -9.06 -6.59 3.87
C ASP A 211 -8.63 -8.06 3.73
N ALA A 212 -7.34 -8.34 3.65
CA ALA A 212 -6.83 -9.69 3.55
C ALA A 212 -5.58 -9.93 4.41
N ILE A 213 -5.27 -11.20 4.57
CA ILE A 213 -4.12 -11.71 5.30
C ILE A 213 -3.38 -12.66 4.37
N ALA A 214 -2.08 -12.47 4.21
CA ALA A 214 -1.22 -13.42 3.52
C ALA A 214 -0.39 -14.18 4.55
N HIS A 215 -0.30 -15.49 4.38
CA HIS A 215 0.61 -16.32 5.12
C HIS A 215 1.18 -17.42 4.24
N ARG A 216 2.43 -17.79 4.51
CA ARG A 216 3.09 -18.89 3.84
C ARG A 216 2.52 -20.23 4.25
N THR A 217 2.57 -21.15 3.30
CA THR A 217 2.29 -22.57 3.50
C THR A 217 3.47 -23.38 2.98
N GLY A 218 3.41 -24.71 3.13
CA GLY A 218 4.43 -25.59 2.55
C GLY A 218 4.43 -25.63 1.01
N GLN A 219 3.44 -25.03 0.35
CA GLN A 219 3.23 -25.10 -1.11
C GLN A 219 3.27 -23.72 -1.80
N GLY A 220 3.31 -22.62 -1.04
CA GLY A 220 3.27 -21.28 -1.58
C GLY A 220 2.72 -20.28 -0.57
N VAL A 221 1.83 -19.39 -1.02
CA VAL A 221 1.20 -18.37 -0.18
C VAL A 221 -0.32 -18.52 -0.21
N SER A 222 -0.95 -18.60 0.95
CA SER A 222 -2.41 -18.56 1.10
C SER A 222 -2.89 -17.18 1.50
N PHE A 223 -4.04 -16.79 0.96
CA PHE A 223 -4.70 -15.52 1.26
C PHE A 223 -6.01 -15.80 1.98
N LEU A 224 -6.23 -15.13 3.11
CA LEU A 224 -7.45 -15.20 3.88
C LEU A 224 -8.13 -13.83 3.91
N SER A 225 -9.46 -13.81 3.87
CA SER A 225 -10.24 -12.60 4.16
C SER A 225 -10.01 -12.17 5.60
N ALA A 226 -9.58 -10.93 5.82
CA ALA A 226 -9.47 -10.39 7.18
C ALA A 226 -10.84 -10.37 7.88
N GLU A 227 -11.92 -10.10 7.14
CA GLU A 227 -13.25 -10.04 7.71
C GLU A 227 -13.74 -11.38 8.27
N THR A 228 -13.50 -12.46 7.53
CA THR A 228 -14.14 -13.78 7.79
C THR A 228 -13.17 -14.88 8.19
N GLY A 229 -11.87 -14.68 8.02
CA GLY A 229 -10.83 -15.68 8.27
C GLY A 229 -10.84 -16.84 7.28
N ARG A 230 -11.61 -16.75 6.20
CA ARG A 230 -11.76 -17.78 5.17
C ARG A 230 -10.76 -17.59 4.04
N ASP A 231 -10.36 -18.69 3.43
CA ASP A 231 -9.53 -18.70 2.22
C ASP A 231 -10.21 -17.94 1.09
N ILE A 232 -9.45 -17.06 0.45
CA ILE A 232 -9.86 -16.26 -0.70
C ILE A 232 -8.92 -16.43 -1.89
N GLY A 233 -7.94 -17.32 -1.82
CA GLY A 233 -6.99 -17.55 -2.88
C GLY A 233 -5.69 -18.17 -2.41
N HIS A 234 -4.95 -18.68 -3.37
CA HIS A 234 -3.64 -19.28 -3.16
C HIS A 234 -2.71 -18.93 -4.33
N PHE A 235 -1.41 -18.88 -4.05
CA PHE A 235 -0.36 -18.72 -5.04
C PHE A 235 0.68 -19.82 -4.88
N ASP A 236 0.54 -20.86 -5.72
CA ASP A 236 1.41 -22.04 -5.71
C ASP A 236 2.83 -21.71 -6.17
N GLY A 237 3.83 -22.28 -5.50
CA GLY A 237 5.24 -22.19 -5.91
C GLY A 237 5.89 -20.81 -5.77
N GLY A 238 5.13 -19.79 -5.40
CA GLY A 238 5.62 -18.44 -5.13
C GLY A 238 5.86 -18.15 -3.65
N ASP A 239 6.38 -16.97 -3.38
CA ASP A 239 6.55 -16.41 -2.04
C ASP A 239 6.13 -14.94 -2.03
N LEU A 240 5.92 -14.40 -0.84
CA LEU A 240 5.80 -12.96 -0.60
C LEU A 240 7.15 -12.30 -0.88
N ILE A 241 7.14 -11.12 -1.51
CA ILE A 241 8.38 -10.40 -1.84
C ILE A 241 9.06 -9.92 -0.55
N ARG A 242 10.10 -10.62 -0.06
CA ARG A 242 10.84 -10.20 1.13
C ARG A 242 11.79 -9.02 0.86
N GLU A 243 11.89 -8.13 1.85
CA GLU A 243 12.88 -7.03 1.99
C GLU A 243 14.35 -7.46 1.81
N SER A 244 14.68 -8.75 1.92
CA SER A 244 16.05 -9.26 1.92
C SER A 244 16.43 -10.08 0.69
N SER A 245 15.65 -10.05 -0.41
CA SER A 245 15.97 -10.87 -1.60
C SER A 245 17.20 -10.38 -2.39
N GLY A 246 17.95 -9.39 -1.88
CA GLY A 246 19.18 -8.85 -2.47
C GLY A 246 18.98 -8.09 -3.79
N HIS A 247 17.76 -8.11 -4.32
CA HIS A 247 17.40 -7.65 -5.66
C HIS A 247 16.11 -6.80 -5.69
N VAL A 248 15.45 -6.70 -4.53
CA VAL A 248 14.35 -5.79 -4.23
C VAL A 248 14.85 -4.86 -3.13
N MET A 249 14.79 -3.55 -3.36
CA MET A 249 15.23 -2.58 -2.34
C MET A 249 14.31 -2.60 -1.11
N GLU A 250 14.88 -2.23 0.04
CA GLU A 250 14.34 -2.27 1.41
C GLU A 250 12.98 -1.57 1.65
N ASN A 251 12.34 -1.01 0.61
CA ASN A 251 11.17 -0.14 0.72
C ASN A 251 9.96 -0.56 -0.15
N ILE A 252 9.89 -1.80 -0.63
CA ILE A 252 8.67 -2.29 -1.31
C ILE A 252 7.62 -2.65 -0.26
N PRO A 253 6.47 -1.96 -0.20
CA PRO A 253 5.39 -2.33 0.71
C PRO A 253 4.83 -3.69 0.27
N GLN A 254 5.08 -4.71 1.08
CA GLN A 254 4.69 -6.09 0.77
C GLN A 254 3.16 -6.27 0.82
N GLY A 255 2.49 -5.48 1.68
CA GLY A 255 1.07 -5.19 1.62
C GLY A 255 0.82 -3.88 0.90
N LEU A 256 0.08 -3.93 -0.21
CA LEU A 256 -0.54 -2.74 -0.78
C LEU A 256 -1.95 -2.61 -0.20
N ARG A 257 -2.56 -1.42 -0.36
CA ARG A 257 -3.83 -1.06 0.28
C ARG A 257 -4.85 -2.20 0.20
N ASP A 258 -4.94 -2.84 -0.96
CA ASP A 258 -5.96 -3.83 -1.27
C ASP A 258 -5.38 -5.13 -1.87
N GLY A 259 -4.22 -5.59 -1.35
CA GLY A 259 -3.63 -6.86 -1.79
C GLY A 259 -2.14 -7.02 -1.52
N PHE A 260 -1.49 -7.97 -2.20
CA PHE A 260 -0.11 -8.38 -1.93
C PHE A 260 0.73 -8.47 -3.19
N LEU A 261 1.97 -7.99 -3.11
CA LEU A 261 2.97 -8.27 -4.13
C LEU A 261 3.63 -9.64 -3.85
N LEU A 262 3.82 -10.40 -4.91
CA LEU A 262 4.27 -11.79 -4.87
C LEU A 262 5.43 -11.97 -5.84
N GLN A 263 6.31 -12.91 -5.53
CA GLN A 263 7.37 -13.36 -6.41
C GLN A 263 7.18 -14.84 -6.72
N HIS A 264 7.33 -15.19 -7.99
CA HIS A 264 7.46 -16.59 -8.41
C HIS A 264 8.87 -16.83 -8.94
N ASN A 265 9.45 -17.98 -8.59
CA ASN A 265 10.86 -18.33 -8.82
C ASN A 265 11.87 -17.38 -8.16
N ASN A 266 13.15 -17.73 -8.24
CA ASN A 266 14.27 -16.88 -7.85
C ASN A 266 14.92 -16.26 -9.10
N TYR A 267 15.70 -15.20 -8.89
CA TYR A 267 16.52 -14.60 -9.93
C TYR A 267 17.42 -15.67 -10.60
N PRO A 268 17.62 -15.64 -11.94
CA PRO A 268 17.16 -14.63 -12.91
C PRO A 268 15.73 -14.82 -13.44
N ASP A 269 15.07 -15.92 -13.09
CA ASP A 269 13.74 -16.28 -13.64
C ASP A 269 12.58 -15.77 -12.78
N ALA A 270 12.88 -14.82 -11.87
CA ALA A 270 11.89 -14.23 -10.98
C ALA A 270 10.83 -13.48 -11.79
N SER A 271 9.56 -13.70 -11.44
CA SER A 271 8.46 -12.90 -11.95
C SER A 271 7.66 -12.30 -10.79
N ILE A 272 7.23 -11.06 -10.98
CA ILE A 272 6.49 -10.30 -9.96
C ILE A 272 5.01 -10.37 -10.28
N TRP A 273 4.19 -10.68 -9.30
CA TRP A 273 2.74 -10.79 -9.41
C TRP A 273 2.06 -9.95 -8.34
N TYR A 274 0.77 -9.74 -8.48
CA TYR A 274 -0.05 -9.06 -7.50
C TYR A 274 -1.34 -9.82 -7.26
N PHE A 275 -1.67 -10.09 -6.01
CA PHE A 275 -2.99 -10.60 -5.64
C PHE A 275 -3.87 -9.44 -5.18
N ASP A 276 -4.98 -9.19 -5.90
CA ASP A 276 -5.99 -8.19 -5.55
C ASP A 276 -7.04 -8.81 -4.62
N SER A 277 -7.06 -8.38 -3.35
CA SER A 277 -7.98 -8.93 -2.35
C SER A 277 -9.42 -8.40 -2.47
N ARG A 278 -9.69 -7.44 -3.35
CA ARG A 278 -11.05 -6.95 -3.62
C ARG A 278 -11.78 -7.87 -4.58
N THR A 279 -11.05 -8.41 -5.55
CA THR A 279 -11.58 -9.29 -6.61
C THR A 279 -11.19 -10.75 -6.39
N ASN A 280 -10.28 -11.03 -5.45
CA ASN A 280 -9.69 -12.35 -5.21
C ASN A 280 -8.99 -12.90 -6.45
N GLN A 281 -8.32 -12.04 -7.21
CA GLN A 281 -7.68 -12.41 -8.45
C GLN A 281 -6.18 -12.13 -8.41
N LEU A 282 -5.44 -13.06 -9.02
CA LEU A 282 -4.03 -12.88 -9.28
C LEU A 282 -3.84 -12.15 -10.61
N ALA A 283 -3.06 -11.07 -10.60
CA ALA A 283 -2.63 -10.31 -11.76
C ALA A 283 -1.13 -10.49 -11.97
N GLY A 284 -0.73 -10.81 -13.21
CA GLY A 284 0.67 -10.86 -13.58
C GLY A 284 1.02 -11.84 -14.70
N PRO A 285 2.32 -11.99 -15.00
CA PRO A 285 3.42 -11.29 -14.34
C PRO A 285 3.43 -9.78 -14.65
N LEU A 286 3.60 -8.96 -13.61
CA LEU A 286 3.77 -7.50 -13.70
C LEU A 286 5.18 -7.11 -14.11
N ALA A 287 6.17 -7.97 -13.85
CA ALA A 287 7.53 -7.85 -14.33
C ALA A 287 8.18 -9.23 -14.41
N ASP A 288 9.08 -9.41 -15.37
CA ASP A 288 9.86 -10.63 -15.56
C ASP A 288 11.35 -10.28 -15.45
N GLY A 289 12.12 -11.13 -14.76
CA GLY A 289 13.58 -11.18 -14.83
C GLY A 289 14.33 -9.90 -14.46
N GLY A 290 13.82 -9.09 -13.52
CA GLY A 290 14.40 -7.79 -13.23
C GLY A 290 14.50 -7.40 -11.76
N PHE A 291 15.39 -6.44 -11.49
CA PHE A 291 15.51 -5.76 -10.21
C PHE A 291 14.39 -4.73 -10.09
N VAL A 292 13.47 -4.95 -9.13
CA VAL A 292 12.44 -3.96 -8.82
C VAL A 292 12.98 -3.03 -7.72
N THR A 293 13.19 -1.78 -8.10
CA THR A 293 13.69 -0.72 -7.22
C THR A 293 12.56 -0.11 -6.40
N ALA A 294 11.38 0.07 -7.00
CA ALA A 294 10.24 0.66 -6.32
C ALA A 294 8.91 0.10 -6.84
N THR A 295 7.93 0.05 -5.94
CA THR A 295 6.53 -0.20 -6.30
C THR A 295 5.61 0.73 -5.53
N SER A 296 4.53 1.13 -6.19
CA SER A 296 3.47 1.89 -5.53
C SER A 296 2.13 1.54 -6.14
N MET A 297 1.06 1.88 -5.43
CA MET A 297 -0.30 1.69 -5.91
C MET A 297 -1.11 2.93 -5.58
N ASP A 298 -1.93 3.35 -6.53
CA ASP A 298 -2.98 4.33 -6.30
C ASP A 298 -4.24 3.95 -7.09
N GLY A 299 -5.35 3.74 -6.38
CA GLY A 299 -6.53 3.10 -6.94
C GLY A 299 -6.20 1.75 -7.56
N ASP A 300 -6.62 1.55 -8.81
CA ASP A 300 -6.37 0.31 -9.56
C ASP A 300 -5.01 0.29 -10.27
N ASN A 301 -4.20 1.34 -10.18
CA ASN A 301 -2.95 1.45 -10.90
C ASN A 301 -1.79 0.99 -10.02
N VAL A 302 -0.98 0.05 -10.53
CA VAL A 302 0.22 -0.49 -9.89
C VAL A 302 1.45 -0.05 -10.68
N LEU A 303 2.31 0.74 -10.05
CA LEU A 303 3.62 1.09 -10.59
C LEU A 303 4.62 0.02 -10.20
N ILE A 304 5.34 -0.53 -11.19
CA ILE A 304 6.56 -1.29 -11.01
C ILE A 304 7.68 -0.51 -11.68
N TYR A 305 8.73 -0.20 -10.93
CA TYR A 305 9.89 0.53 -11.41
C TYR A 305 11.19 -0.17 -11.03
N GLY A 306 12.13 -0.25 -11.96
CA GLY A 306 13.44 -0.86 -11.77
C GLY A 306 14.51 -0.08 -12.54
N SER A 307 15.50 0.43 -11.81
CA SER A 307 16.66 1.11 -12.39
C SER A 307 17.87 0.18 -12.35
N GLY A 308 18.23 -0.44 -13.48
CA GLY A 308 19.41 -1.30 -13.54
C GLY A 308 19.54 -2.10 -14.82
N VAL A 309 20.76 -2.52 -15.16
CA VAL A 309 21.05 -3.44 -16.28
C VAL A 309 21.05 -4.87 -15.72
N PRO A 310 20.46 -5.86 -16.42
CA PRO A 310 19.92 -5.80 -17.78
C PRO A 310 18.44 -5.39 -17.90
N ALA A 311 17.73 -5.22 -16.79
CA ALA A 311 16.26 -5.19 -16.78
C ALA A 311 15.68 -3.87 -16.26
N ALA A 312 16.09 -2.75 -16.86
CA ALA A 312 15.47 -1.46 -16.57
C ALA A 312 13.98 -1.56 -16.95
N LEU A 313 13.09 -1.06 -16.09
CA LEU A 313 11.65 -1.13 -16.35
C LEU A 313 10.91 0.04 -15.71
N LEU A 314 9.88 0.50 -16.41
CA LEU A 314 8.90 1.45 -15.95
C LEU A 314 7.54 0.99 -16.47
N ARG A 315 6.74 0.37 -15.60
CA ARG A 315 5.45 -0.21 -15.97
C ARG A 315 4.36 0.29 -15.03
N VAL A 316 3.19 0.58 -15.60
CA VAL A 316 1.98 0.89 -14.83
C VAL A 316 0.89 -0.07 -15.29
N TYR A 317 0.51 -1.01 -14.44
CA TYR A 317 -0.55 -1.99 -14.69
C TYR A 317 -1.85 -1.54 -14.05
N ASN A 318 -2.95 -1.57 -14.79
CA ASN A 318 -4.27 -1.27 -14.25
C ASN A 318 -5.04 -2.56 -13.96
N LEU A 319 -5.37 -2.78 -12.69
CA LEU A 319 -6.05 -3.98 -12.18
C LEU A 319 -7.46 -4.13 -12.72
N ALA A 320 -8.21 -3.02 -12.86
CA ALA A 320 -9.59 -3.08 -13.34
C ALA A 320 -9.71 -3.46 -14.81
N THR A 321 -8.75 -3.03 -15.64
CA THR A 321 -8.74 -3.29 -17.10
C THR A 321 -7.76 -4.37 -17.52
N HIS A 322 -7.00 -4.93 -16.57
CA HIS A 322 -5.98 -5.97 -16.76
C HIS A 322 -4.97 -5.66 -17.87
N ARG A 323 -4.57 -4.40 -18.02
CA ARG A 323 -3.63 -3.95 -19.08
C ARG A 323 -2.55 -3.05 -18.53
N PHE A 324 -1.39 -3.05 -19.20
CA PHE A 324 -0.38 -2.03 -19.00
C PHE A 324 -0.83 -0.72 -19.67
N LEU A 325 -0.86 0.35 -18.88
CA LEU A 325 -1.05 1.74 -19.35
C LEU A 325 0.29 2.36 -19.76
N VAL A 326 1.35 1.99 -19.03
CA VAL A 326 2.74 2.27 -19.36
C VAL A 326 3.48 0.93 -19.39
N ASP A 327 4.22 0.66 -20.46
CA ASP A 327 5.05 -0.55 -20.59
C ASP A 327 6.37 -0.22 -21.26
N LYS A 328 7.39 0.08 -20.45
CA LYS A 328 8.76 0.37 -20.89
C LYS A 328 9.70 -0.61 -20.21
N THR A 329 10.52 -1.30 -21.00
CA THR A 329 11.47 -2.32 -20.52
C THR A 329 12.80 -2.24 -21.29
N GLY A 330 13.87 -2.78 -20.70
CA GLY A 330 15.19 -2.86 -21.34
C GLY A 330 15.70 -1.50 -21.82
N ALA A 331 16.11 -1.43 -23.09
CA ALA A 331 16.66 -0.22 -23.69
C ALA A 331 15.65 0.95 -23.72
N ASP A 332 14.35 0.66 -23.87
CA ASP A 332 13.30 1.69 -23.88
C ASP A 332 13.18 2.37 -22.52
N ALA A 333 13.20 1.60 -21.43
CA ALA A 333 13.19 2.16 -20.08
C ALA A 333 14.50 2.88 -19.75
N GLN A 334 15.64 2.30 -20.13
CA GLN A 334 16.96 2.89 -19.91
C GLN A 334 17.10 4.25 -20.65
N GLY A 335 16.55 4.35 -21.86
CA GLY A 335 16.56 5.57 -22.66
C GLY A 335 15.78 6.74 -22.04
N LEU A 336 14.91 6.48 -21.06
CA LEU A 336 14.18 7.54 -20.36
C LEU A 336 15.04 8.31 -19.34
N ASN A 337 16.21 7.78 -18.95
CA ASN A 337 17.06 8.35 -17.90
C ASN A 337 16.29 8.70 -16.61
N VAL A 338 15.33 7.88 -16.22
CA VAL A 338 14.55 8.06 -14.98
C VAL A 338 15.37 7.51 -13.82
N ASP A 339 15.47 8.28 -12.74
CA ASP A 339 16.08 7.84 -11.47
C ASP A 339 15.01 7.39 -10.46
N ALA A 340 13.86 8.06 -10.45
CA ALA A 340 12.73 7.69 -9.62
C ALA A 340 11.39 7.95 -10.32
N ALA A 341 10.41 7.10 -10.02
CA ALA A 341 9.05 7.21 -10.53
C ALA A 341 8.04 7.15 -9.38
N PHE A 342 7.02 7.99 -9.43
CA PHE A 342 5.96 8.06 -8.42
C PHE A 342 4.59 8.11 -9.12
N LEU A 343 3.61 7.41 -8.55
CA LEU A 343 2.28 7.29 -9.12
C LEU A 343 1.23 7.98 -8.26
N ALA A 344 0.41 8.83 -8.87
CA ALA A 344 -0.80 9.37 -8.25
C ALA A 344 -1.94 9.51 -9.26
N GLY A 345 -2.96 8.69 -9.09
CA GLY A 345 -4.14 8.60 -9.93
C GLY A 345 -3.74 8.22 -11.35
N ARG A 346 -3.96 9.15 -12.29
CA ARG A 346 -3.60 9.02 -13.71
C ARG A 346 -2.26 9.66 -14.07
N TYR A 347 -1.51 10.13 -13.08
CA TYR A 347 -0.29 10.90 -13.29
C TYR A 347 0.92 10.14 -12.78
N LEU A 348 1.95 10.10 -13.63
CA LEU A 348 3.26 9.56 -13.33
C LEU A 348 4.26 10.70 -13.21
N TYR A 349 4.89 10.81 -12.05
CA TYR A 349 5.89 11.82 -11.73
C TYR A 349 7.27 11.17 -11.92
N LEU A 350 8.03 11.65 -12.89
CA LEU A 350 9.32 11.09 -13.28
C LEU A 350 10.44 12.05 -12.92
N ARG A 351 11.35 11.62 -12.05
CA ARG A 351 12.58 12.33 -11.72
C ARG A 351 13.69 11.83 -12.65
N SER A 352 14.37 12.76 -13.31
CA SER A 352 15.53 12.48 -14.16
C SER A 352 16.69 13.41 -13.82
N GLN A 353 17.89 12.85 -13.72
CA GLN A 353 19.15 13.55 -13.51
C GLN A 353 19.51 14.46 -14.69
N LYS A 354 19.14 14.07 -15.92
CA LYS A 354 19.56 14.77 -17.14
C LYS A 354 18.49 15.68 -17.71
N ASP A 355 17.24 15.20 -17.73
CA ASP A 355 16.15 15.86 -18.46
C ASP A 355 15.21 16.66 -17.55
N GLY A 356 15.52 16.69 -16.24
CA GLY A 356 14.69 17.31 -15.22
C GLY A 356 13.45 16.49 -14.87
N ASN A 357 12.65 17.03 -13.95
CA ASN A 357 11.41 16.40 -13.52
C ASN A 357 10.34 16.46 -14.64
N SER A 358 9.39 15.52 -14.66
CA SER A 358 8.24 15.62 -15.57
C SER A 358 6.98 14.90 -15.07
N VAL A 359 5.81 15.44 -15.41
CA VAL A 359 4.53 14.78 -15.14
C VAL A 359 3.98 14.22 -16.45
N VAL A 360 3.65 12.93 -16.46
CA VAL A 360 3.12 12.21 -17.62
C VAL A 360 1.73 11.69 -17.30
N ASP A 361 0.80 11.82 -18.25
CA ASP A 361 -0.50 11.16 -18.18
C ASP A 361 -0.37 9.69 -18.60
N ILE A 362 -0.72 8.75 -17.74
CA ILE A 362 -0.51 7.31 -18.00
C ILE A 362 -1.43 6.73 -19.07
N GLU A 363 -2.58 7.37 -19.35
CA GLU A 363 -3.51 6.87 -20.37
C GLU A 363 -3.08 7.27 -21.77
N THR A 364 -2.58 8.50 -21.91
CA THR A 364 -2.16 9.07 -23.20
C THR A 364 -0.66 8.99 -23.45
N ASN A 365 0.13 8.68 -22.41
CA ASN A 365 1.60 8.70 -22.40
C ASN A 365 2.19 10.06 -22.83
N ARG A 366 1.44 11.15 -22.64
CA ARG A 366 1.87 12.51 -22.97
C ARG A 366 2.44 13.22 -21.74
N LYS A 367 3.55 13.93 -21.93
CA LYS A 367 4.07 14.88 -20.94
C LYS A 367 3.06 16.01 -20.76
N LEU A 368 2.56 16.16 -19.54
CA LEU A 368 1.64 17.23 -19.15
C LEU A 368 2.37 18.45 -18.58
N ALA A 369 3.47 18.23 -17.86
CA ALA A 369 4.22 19.30 -17.20
C ALA A 369 5.73 19.05 -17.19
N GLY A 370 6.48 20.15 -17.13
CA GLY A 370 7.95 20.16 -17.14
C GLY A 370 8.57 20.07 -15.75
N SER A 371 7.78 20.18 -14.68
CA SER A 371 8.19 19.92 -13.30
C SER A 371 6.95 19.86 -12.39
N TRP A 372 7.18 19.68 -11.08
CA TRP A 372 6.15 19.77 -10.05
C TRP A 372 6.67 20.50 -8.81
N SER A 373 5.77 21.18 -8.11
CA SER A 373 6.05 21.83 -6.82
C SER A 373 5.88 20.89 -5.64
N LEU A 374 4.98 19.92 -5.79
CA LEU A 374 4.59 18.99 -4.75
C LEU A 374 4.49 17.59 -5.30
N LEU A 375 5.07 16.66 -4.57
CA LEU A 375 5.08 15.25 -4.92
C LEU A 375 4.03 14.52 -4.07
N PRO A 376 3.00 13.92 -4.70
CA PRO A 376 2.05 13.08 -3.98
C PRO A 376 2.69 11.77 -3.53
N MET A 377 2.47 11.40 -2.27
CA MET A 377 3.12 10.26 -1.61
C MET A 377 2.15 9.18 -1.14
N ASP A 378 0.92 9.56 -0.77
CA ASP A 378 -0.09 8.60 -0.31
C ASP A 378 -1.51 9.19 -0.41
N THR A 379 -2.52 8.33 -0.47
CA THR A 379 -3.95 8.67 -0.50
C THR A 379 -4.64 8.25 0.79
N LEU A 380 -5.33 9.20 1.42
CA LEU A 380 -6.13 9.04 2.64
C LEU A 380 -7.57 9.46 2.36
N ASN A 381 -8.40 8.57 1.81
CA ASN A 381 -9.75 8.95 1.37
C ASN A 381 -9.71 10.16 0.40
N ASP A 382 -10.44 11.25 0.68
CA ASP A 382 -10.42 12.51 -0.08
C ASP A 382 -9.23 13.42 0.25
N TRP A 383 -8.16 12.88 0.84
CA TRP A 383 -6.94 13.60 1.16
C TRP A 383 -5.73 12.93 0.52
N ARG A 384 -4.74 13.75 0.21
CA ARG A 384 -3.47 13.30 -0.33
C ARG A 384 -2.36 13.78 0.59
N LEU A 385 -1.47 12.87 0.97
CA LEU A 385 -0.18 13.27 1.53
C LEU A 385 0.69 13.76 0.39
N VAL A 386 1.19 14.99 0.51
CA VAL A 386 2.14 15.59 -0.42
C VAL A 386 3.34 16.11 0.34
N ILE A 387 4.51 16.06 -0.29
CA ILE A 387 5.73 16.70 0.20
C ILE A 387 6.23 17.74 -0.80
N ASP A 388 7.08 18.66 -0.34
CA ASP A 388 7.70 19.66 -1.20
C ASP A 388 8.64 18.98 -2.21
N GLY A 389 8.31 19.15 -3.50
CA GLY A 389 9.02 18.52 -4.61
C GLY A 389 10.44 19.03 -4.79
N SER A 390 10.74 20.24 -4.32
CA SER A 390 12.09 20.84 -4.37
C SER A 390 13.04 20.30 -3.31
N THR A 391 12.49 19.68 -2.27
CA THR A 391 13.26 19.22 -1.12
C THR A 391 13.34 17.70 -1.01
N VAL A 392 12.77 16.92 -1.93
CA VAL A 392 12.77 15.44 -1.83
C VAL A 392 14.20 14.91 -1.96
N THR A 393 14.83 14.64 -0.82
CA THR A 393 16.23 14.21 -0.75
C THR A 393 16.41 12.70 -0.72
N ASN A 394 15.35 11.93 -0.46
CA ASN A 394 15.36 10.48 -0.50
C ASN A 394 14.68 9.93 -1.78
N ASP A 395 15.00 8.68 -2.12
CA ASP A 395 14.39 7.93 -3.24
C ASP A 395 13.15 7.14 -2.78
N TYR A 396 12.52 7.54 -1.67
CA TYR A 396 11.35 6.84 -1.15
C TYR A 396 10.13 7.09 -2.03
N SER A 397 9.57 6.02 -2.61
CA SER A 397 8.32 6.08 -3.38
C SER A 397 7.07 6.30 -2.52
N LYS A 398 7.20 6.22 -1.19
CA LYS A 398 6.15 6.45 -0.19
C LYS A 398 6.77 6.98 1.10
N CYS A 399 5.99 7.74 1.87
CA CYS A 399 6.45 8.25 3.17
C CYS A 399 6.13 7.37 4.37
N PHE A 400 5.43 6.26 4.17
CA PHE A 400 5.16 5.27 5.22
C PHE A 400 5.72 3.92 4.79
N ASP A 401 6.48 3.29 5.67
CA ASP A 401 7.10 2.00 5.42
C ASP A 401 6.12 0.82 5.64
N PHE A 402 6.64 -0.41 5.63
CA PHE A 402 5.85 -1.61 5.87
C PHE A 402 5.32 -1.72 7.30
N ALA A 403 5.99 -1.10 8.29
CA ALA A 403 5.52 -0.98 9.65
C ALA A 403 4.49 0.15 9.80
N MET A 404 4.17 0.86 8.71
CA MET A 404 3.30 2.03 8.67
C MET A 404 3.90 3.24 9.39
N ASP A 405 5.20 3.24 9.65
CA ASP A 405 5.92 4.33 10.31
C ASP A 405 6.36 5.38 9.28
N TYR A 406 6.33 6.66 9.65
CA TYR A 406 6.70 7.75 8.73
C TYR A 406 8.22 7.81 8.54
N VAL A 407 8.69 7.66 7.30
CA VAL A 407 10.12 7.55 6.95
C VAL A 407 10.65 8.67 6.07
N CYS A 408 9.80 9.50 5.49
CA CYS A 408 10.26 10.66 4.72
C CYS A 408 11.00 11.66 5.63
N TYR A 409 12.10 12.23 5.14
CA TYR A 409 12.85 13.26 5.86
C TYR A 409 12.09 14.58 5.91
N GLU A 410 11.38 14.89 4.84
CA GLU A 410 10.56 16.08 4.71
C GLU A 410 9.21 15.82 5.38
N LYS A 411 8.76 16.73 6.24
CA LYS A 411 7.40 16.66 6.79
C LYS A 411 6.40 17.05 5.71
N GLY A 412 5.47 16.14 5.44
CA GLY A 412 4.42 16.36 4.47
C GLY A 412 3.26 17.20 4.99
N ARG A 413 2.32 17.45 4.10
CA ARG A 413 1.02 18.04 4.39
C ARG A 413 -0.07 17.23 3.70
N LEU A 414 -1.23 17.23 4.32
CA LEU A 414 -2.44 16.65 3.76
C LEU A 414 -3.17 17.72 2.97
N VAL A 415 -3.40 17.47 1.69
CA VAL A 415 -4.16 18.36 0.81
C VAL A 415 -5.45 17.67 0.41
N ARG A 416 -6.55 18.42 0.44
CA ARG A 416 -7.85 17.86 0.08
C ARG A 416 -7.94 17.67 -1.43
N THR A 417 -8.29 16.48 -1.87
CA THR A 417 -8.50 16.14 -3.27
C THR A 417 -10.00 15.94 -3.53
N ALA A 418 -10.50 16.44 -4.65
CA ALA A 418 -11.85 16.11 -5.08
C ALA A 418 -11.82 14.73 -5.75
N ASN A 419 -12.53 13.75 -5.19
CA ASN A 419 -12.61 12.37 -5.70
C ASN A 419 -11.23 11.68 -5.81
N GLY A 420 -10.29 11.95 -4.89
CA GLY A 420 -8.96 11.34 -4.88
C GLY A 420 -7.99 11.83 -5.97
N SER A 421 -8.46 12.63 -6.94
CA SER A 421 -7.62 13.16 -8.02
C SER A 421 -6.76 14.32 -7.53
N TYR A 422 -5.45 14.21 -7.73
CA TYR A 422 -4.49 15.26 -7.41
C TYR A 422 -3.86 15.81 -8.70
N PRO A 423 -4.35 16.94 -9.22
CA PRO A 423 -3.89 17.50 -10.50
C PRO A 423 -2.71 18.48 -10.36
N GLY A 424 -2.02 18.53 -9.21
CA GLY A 424 -0.88 19.42 -8.99
C GLY A 424 -0.94 20.24 -7.70
N PRO A 425 0.07 21.10 -7.49
CA PRO A 425 0.54 22.05 -8.50
C PRO A 425 1.76 21.57 -9.30
N TRP A 426 1.65 21.69 -10.62
CA TRP A 426 2.72 21.48 -11.60
C TRP A 426 3.19 22.80 -12.22
N TYR A 427 4.35 22.79 -12.87
CA TYR A 427 4.92 23.94 -13.60
C TYR A 427 5.17 23.64 -15.08
#